data_AF-K6YYP7-F1
#
_entry.id   AF-K6YYP7-F1
#
_cell.length_a   1.000
_cell.length_b   1.000
_cell.length_c   1.000
_cell.angle_alpha   90.00
_cell.angle_beta   90.00
_cell.angle_gamma   90.00
#
_symmetry.space_group_name_H-M   'P 1'
#
loop_
_entity.id
_entity.type
_entity.pdbx_description
1 polymer ?
#
loop_
_entity_poly.entity_id
_entity_poly.type
_entity_poly.pdbx_seq_one_letter_code
_entity_poly.pdbx_strand_id
1 'polypeptide(L)' 'MEFDLEQKVNHVMLQLKSGQAFVQYSELHESVNIVTKDQVDNPDNNM' A
#
# COMPACT_ATOMS: atom_id res chain seq x y z
N MET A 1 3.32 17.03 -12.35
CA MET A 1 2.46 17.62 -11.30
C MET A 1 2.72 16.83 -10.04
N GLU A 2 3.09 17.52 -8.96
CA GLU A 2 3.28 16.89 -7.66
C GLU A 2 1.94 16.91 -6.92
N PHE A 3 1.56 15.79 -6.31
CA PHE A 3 0.39 15.72 -5.45
C PHE A 3 0.74 16.22 -4.05
N ASP A 4 -0.15 17.01 -3.45
CA ASP A 4 -0.04 17.38 -2.04
C ASP A 4 -0.27 16.15 -1.13
N LEU A 5 -0.03 16.32 0.17
CA LEU A 5 -0.15 15.23 1.12
C LEU A 5 -1.58 14.67 1.19
N GLU A 6 -2.59 15.54 1.16
CA GLU A 6 -4.00 15.15 1.24
C GLU A 6 -4.40 14.33 0.01
N GLN A 7 -4.00 14.76 -1.17
CA GLN A 7 -4.21 14.05 -2.43
C GLN A 7 -3.52 12.69 -2.43
N LYS A 8 -2.28 12.60 -1.92
CA LYS A 8 -1.55 11.32 -1.77
C LYS A 8 -2.31 10.38 -0.84
N VAL A 9 -2.78 10.86 0.32
CA VAL A 9 -3.57 10.07 1.27
C VAL A 9 -4.90 9.62 0.66
N ASN A 10 -5.62 10.52 0.00
CA ASN A 10 -6.88 10.20 -0.67
C ASN A 10 -6.69 9.14 -1.75
N HIS A 11 -5.59 9.18 -2.50
CA HIS A 11 -5.25 8.16 -3.49
C HIS A 11 -5.05 6.78 -2.86
N VAL A 12 -4.25 6.70 -1.79
CA VAL A 12 -4.05 5.44 -1.05
C VAL A 12 -5.36 4.91 -0.49
N MET A 13 -6.20 5.78 0.08
CA MET A 13 -7.52 5.39 0.59
C MET A 13 -8.44 4.85 -0.50
N LEU A 14 -8.41 5.41 -1.71
CA LEU A 14 -9.17 4.89 -2.85
C LEU A 14 -8.67 3.50 -3.27
N GLN A 15 -7.35 3.29 -3.31
CA GLN A 15 -6.76 1.99 -3.64
C GLN A 15 -7.10 0.91 -2.60
N LEU A 16 -7.11 1.27 -1.31
CA LEU A 16 -7.53 0.38 -0.24
C LEU A 16 -9.02 -0.01 -0.39
N LYS A 17 -9.89 0.98 -0.67
CA LYS A 17 -11.33 0.73 -0.87
C LYS A 17 -11.63 -0.10 -2.12
N SER A 18 -10.82 0.03 -3.16
CA SER A 18 -11.00 -0.72 -4.41
C SER A 18 -10.38 -2.12 -4.39
N GLY A 19 -9.60 -2.46 -3.35
CA GLY A 19 -8.86 -3.73 -3.28
C GLY A 19 -7.60 -3.77 -4.15
N GLN A 20 -7.11 -2.61 -4.61
CA GLN A 20 -5.83 -2.48 -5.32
C GLN A 20 -4.63 -2.38 -4.37
N ALA A 21 -4.88 -2.09 -3.09
CA ALA A 21 -3.89 -2.10 -2.02
C ALA A 21 -4.45 -2.78 -0.77
N PHE A 22 -3.55 -3.26 0.09
CA PHE A 22 -3.85 -4.02 1.29
C PHE A 22 -3.01 -3.52 2.46
N VAL A 23 -3.58 -3.64 3.66
CA VAL A 23 -2.85 -3.44 4.91
C VAL A 23 -2.22 -4.77 5.31
N GLN A 24 -0.90 -4.82 5.34
CA GLN A 24 -0.13 -5.98 5.77
C GLN A 24 0.37 -5.75 7.20
N TYR A 25 0.01 -6.66 8.10
CA TYR A 25 0.59 -6.73 9.43
C TYR A 25 1.77 -7.71 9.42
N SER A 26 2.92 -7.28 9.91
CA SER A 26 4.07 -8.15 10.14
C SER A 26 4.13 -8.54 11.61
N GLU A 27 3.86 -9.80 11.91
CA GLU A 27 3.96 -10.33 13.28
C GLU A 27 5.40 -10.30 13.80
N LEU A 28 6.38 -10.45 12.91
CA LEU A 28 7.80 -10.50 13.26
C LEU A 28 8.33 -9.16 13.80
N HIS A 29 7.84 -8.05 13.25
CA HIS A 29 8.28 -6.70 13.59
C HIS A 29 7.19 -5.86 14.26
N GLU A 30 6.04 -6.48 14.56
CA GLU A 30 4.86 -5.83 15.13
C GLU A 30 4.51 -4.51 14.42
N SER A 31 4.49 -4.54 13.08
CA SER A 31 4.37 -3.34 12.24
C SER A 31 3.29 -3.46 11.20
N VAL A 32 2.82 -2.31 10.70
CA VAL A 32 1.77 -2.20 9.69
C VAL A 32 2.32 -1.48 8.47
N ASN A 33 2.22 -2.13 7.32
CA ASN A 33 2.57 -1.55 6.01
C ASN A 33 1.36 -1.55 5.08
N ILE A 34 1.39 -0.67 4.08
CA ILE A 34 0.43 -0.66 2.98
C ILE A 34 1.16 -1.15 1.74
N VAL A 35 0.65 -2.21 1.13
CA VAL A 35 1.23 -2.85 -0.06
C VAL A 35 0.20 -2.88 -1.18
N THR A 36 0.66 -2.74 -2.42
CA THR A 36 -0.20 -2.91 -3.60
C THR A 36 -0.49 -4.38 -3.86
N LYS A 37 -1.52 -4.65 -4.66
CA LYS A 37 -1.85 -6.02 -5.08
C LYS A 37 -0.67 -6.73 -5.77
N ASP A 38 0.07 -6.03 -6.62
CA ASP A 38 1.23 -6.59 -7.32
C ASP A 38 2.35 -7.00 -6.35
N GLN A 39 2.55 -6.27 -5.27
CA GLN A 39 3.54 -6.60 -4.23
C GLN A 39 3.11 -7.80 -3.37
N VAL A 40 1.81 -8.04 -3.22
CA VAL A 40 1.32 -9.27 -2.56
C VAL A 40 1.51 -10.48 -3.47
N ASP A 41 1.19 -10.33 -4.76
CA ASP A 41 1.27 -11.42 -5.73
C ASP A 41 2.73 -11.72 -6.15
N ASN A 42 3.63 -10.73 -6.06
CA ASN A 42 5.06 -10.87 -6.34
C ASN A 42 5.91 -10.02 -5.38
N PRO A 43 6.21 -10.52 -4.17
CA PRO A 43 6.93 -9.77 -3.13
C PRO A 43 8.39 -9.45 -3.48
N ASP A 44 8.98 -10.13 -4.47
CA ASP A 44 10.38 -9.93 -4.88
C ASP A 44 10.55 -8.85 -5.96
N ASN A 45 9.47 -8.27 -6.50
CA ASN A 45 9.51 -7.35 -7.64
C ASN A 45 9.82 -5.89 -7.29
N ASN A 46 10.52 -5.65 -6.18
CA ASN A 46 10.82 -4.32 -5.65
C ASN A 46 12.32 -3.97 -5.81
N MET A 47 12.93 -4.41 -6.91
CA MET A 47 14.36 -4.26 -7.23
C MET A 47 14.65 -3.03 -8.11
#